data_AF-A0A7V5ZK15-F1
#
_entry.id   AF-A0A7V5ZK15-F1
#
_cell.length_a   1.000
_cell.length_b   1.000
_cell.length_c   1.000
_cell.angle_alpha   90.00
_cell.angle_beta   90.00
_cell.angle_gamma   90.00
#
_symmetry.space_group_name_H-M   'P 1'
#
loop_
_entity.id
_entity.type
_entity.pdbx_description
1 polymer ?
#
loop_
_entity_poly.entity_id
_entity_poly.type
_entity_poly.pdbx_seq_one_letter_code
_entity_poly.pdbx_strand_id
1 'polypeptide(L)'
;MDRILGLLPFEREAIDRAVAVRLAGTVVRVATPEDLILMKLVSRRPGDEEDIRGILRQRRGQLDFDYLAAAGRGAGASVGTAGVVDPLAELAGRTRR
;
A
#
# COMPACT_ATOMS: atom_id res chain seq x y z
N MET A 1 13.03 5.31 13.60
CA MET A 1 13.78 4.10 13.24
C MET A 1 13.41 3.77 11.80
N ASP A 2 14.38 3.90 10.91
CA ASP A 2 14.29 3.48 9.51
C ASP A 2 14.03 1.96 9.50
N ARG A 3 12.91 1.56 8.90
CA ARG A 3 12.60 0.16 8.65
C ARG A 3 13.35 -0.25 7.39
N ILE A 4 14.37 -1.08 7.56
CA ILE A 4 15.03 -1.76 6.46
C ILE A 4 13.96 -2.59 5.73
N LEU A 5 13.69 -2.24 4.47
CA LEU A 5 12.70 -2.89 3.62
C LEU A 5 12.94 -4.41 3.60
N GLY A 6 11.95 -5.19 4.01
CA GLY A 6 11.96 -6.67 3.88
C GLY A 6 12.03 -7.44 5.19
N LEU A 7 11.87 -6.78 6.34
CA LEU A 7 11.79 -7.46 7.65
C LEU A 7 10.36 -7.88 7.99
N LEU A 8 9.35 -7.22 7.41
CA LEU A 8 7.96 -7.54 7.66
C LEU A 8 7.41 -8.43 6.53
N PRO A 9 6.52 -9.41 6.82
CA PRO A 9 6.00 -10.32 5.81
C PRO A 9 5.39 -9.63 4.58
N PHE A 10 4.67 -8.52 4.79
CA PHE A 10 4.08 -7.75 3.67
C PHE A 10 5.14 -7.00 2.84
N GLU A 11 6.27 -6.61 3.42
CA GLU A 11 7.36 -5.95 2.67
C GLU A 11 8.07 -6.95 1.76
N ARG A 12 8.19 -8.20 2.21
CA ARG A 12 8.74 -9.28 1.39
C ARG A 12 7.85 -9.57 0.18
N GLU A 13 6.54 -9.68 0.40
CA GLU A 13 5.56 -9.82 -0.67
C GLU A 13 5.61 -8.64 -1.65
N ALA A 14 5.75 -7.40 -1.16
CA ALA A 14 5.89 -6.22 -2.01
C ALA A 14 7.13 -6.25 -2.92
N ILE A 15 8.25 -6.80 -2.42
CA ILE A 15 9.48 -6.98 -3.20
C ILE A 15 9.28 -8.06 -4.28
N ASP A 16 8.71 -9.20 -3.89
CA ASP A 16 8.49 -10.33 -4.79
C ASP A 16 7.51 -9.96 -5.92
N ARG A 17 6.46 -9.19 -5.59
CA ARG A 17 5.43 -8.69 -6.52
C ARG A 17 5.81 -7.41 -7.26
N ALA A 18 6.98 -6.83 -7.00
CA ALA A 18 7.41 -5.61 -7.67
C ALA A 18 7.30 -5.76 -9.19
N VAL A 19 6.85 -4.71 -9.88
CA VAL A 19 6.67 -4.71 -11.34
C VAL A 19 7.80 -3.98 -12.02
N ALA A 20 8.21 -4.47 -13.18
CA ALA A 20 9.22 -3.79 -14.00
C ALA A 20 8.60 -2.59 -14.70
N VAL A 21 9.14 -1.41 -14.47
CA VAL A 21 8.73 -0.15 -15.10
C VAL A 21 9.94 0.46 -15.78
N ARG A 22 9.76 0.91 -17.04
CA ARG A 22 10.79 1.61 -17.78
C ARG A 22 10.75 3.09 -17.44
N LEU A 23 11.78 3.59 -16.77
CA LEU A 23 11.96 5.00 -16.42
C LEU A 23 13.26 5.51 -17.05
N ALA A 24 13.17 6.59 -17.83
CA ALA A 24 14.33 7.25 -18.45
C ALA A 24 15.29 6.29 -19.19
N GLY A 25 14.75 5.26 -19.86
CA GLY A 25 15.54 4.26 -20.59
C GLY A 25 16.03 3.08 -19.75
N THR A 26 15.85 3.11 -18.43
CA THR A 26 16.26 2.04 -17.51
C THR A 26 15.04 1.27 -17.02
N VAL A 27 15.16 -0.06 -16.92
CA VAL A 27 14.13 -0.90 -16.30
C VAL A 27 14.40 -0.97 -14.80
N VAL A 28 13.45 -0.49 -14.00
CA VAL A 28 13.50 -0.55 -12.54
C VAL A 28 12.32 -1.38 -12.02
N ARG A 29 12.54 -2.07 -10.90
CA ARG A 29 11.49 -2.81 -10.19
C ARG A 29 10.87 -1.88 -9.16
N VAL A 30 9.57 -1.63 -9.25
CA VAL A 30 8.83 -0.78 -8.32
C VAL A 30 7.71 -1.57 -7.66
N ALA A 31 7.42 -1.28 -6.40
CA ALA A 31 6.29 -1.90 -5.70
C ALA A 31 4.97 -1.64 -6.43
N THR A 32 4.01 -2.55 -6.30
CA THR A 32 2.68 -2.37 -6.89
C THR A 32 1.97 -1.18 -6.24
N PRO A 33 0.97 -0.57 -6.91
CA PRO A 33 0.16 0.48 -6.31
C PRO A 33 -0.46 0.09 -4.96
N GLU A 34 -0.86 -1.17 -4.81
CA GLU A 34 -1.41 -1.74 -3.59
C GLU A 34 -0.36 -1.77 -2.47
N ASP A 35 0.82 -2.30 -2.78
CA ASP A 35 1.93 -2.36 -1.82
C ASP A 35 2.40 -0.96 -1.41
N LEU A 36 2.40 0.00 -2.33
CA LEU A 36 2.70 1.41 -2.03
C LEU A 36 1.68 2.01 -1.06
N ILE A 37 0.38 1.71 -1.22
CA ILE A 37 -0.66 2.13 -0.28
C ILE A 37 -0.40 1.54 1.11
N LEU A 38 -0.07 0.25 1.20
CA LEU A 38 0.24 -0.42 2.46
C LEU A 38 1.46 0.18 3.16
N MET A 39 2.54 0.43 2.41
CA MET A 39 3.75 1.07 2.94
C MET A 39 3.47 2.47 3.50
N LYS A 40 2.61 3.25 2.84
CA LYS A 40 2.17 4.57 3.29
C LYS A 40 1.30 4.50 4.54
N LEU A 41 0.34 3.57 4.59
CA LEU A 41 -0.50 3.33 5.76
C LEU A 41 0.30 2.95 7.00
N VAL A 42 1.34 2.15 6.82
CA VAL A 42 2.26 1.72 7.89
C VAL A 42 3.16 2.86 8.37
N SER A 43 3.52 3.79 7.48
CA SER A 43 4.42 4.91 7.79
C SER A 43 3.74 6.05 8.56
N ARG A 44 2.40 6.22 8.44
CA ARG A 44 1.57 7.23 9.14
C ARG A 44 2.18 8.63 9.17
N ARG A 45 2.85 9.07 8.11
CA ARG A 45 3.44 10.42 8.06
C ARG A 45 2.37 11.44 7.65
N PRO A 46 2.49 12.70 8.13
CA PRO A 46 1.71 13.78 7.55
C PRO A 46 1.96 13.83 6.03
N GLY A 47 0.88 13.76 5.24
CA GLY A 47 0.92 13.71 3.77
C GLY A 47 0.65 12.33 3.14
N ASP A 48 0.85 11.22 3.89
CA ASP A 48 0.62 9.87 3.33
C ASP A 48 -0.85 9.65 2.95
N GLU A 49 -1.79 10.28 3.66
CA GLU A 49 -3.21 10.20 3.31
C GLU A 49 -3.53 10.83 1.95
N GLU A 50 -2.91 11.97 1.64
CA GLU A 50 -3.13 12.65 0.36
C GLU A 50 -2.56 11.83 -0.80
N ASP A 51 -1.39 11.23 -0.59
CA ASP A 51 -0.78 10.32 -1.55
C ASP A 51 -1.63 9.07 -1.79
N ILE A 52 -2.12 8.43 -0.72
CA ILE A 52 -3.03 7.28 -0.81
C ILE A 52 -4.29 7.66 -1.59
N ARG A 53 -4.89 8.81 -1.27
CA ARG A 53 -6.07 9.32 -2.02
C ARG A 53 -5.74 9.57 -3.49
N GLY A 54 -4.56 10.10 -3.79
CA GLY A 54 -4.08 10.30 -5.16
C GLY A 54 -4.01 8.99 -5.95
N ILE A 55 -3.39 7.96 -5.36
CA ILE A 55 -3.28 6.62 -5.95
C ILE A 55 -4.66 6.00 -6.13
N LEU A 56 -5.51 6.05 -5.09
CA LEU A 56 -6.88 5.54 -5.15
C LEU A 56 -7.70 6.22 -6.24
N ARG A 57 -7.56 7.53 -6.45
CA ARG A 57 -8.28 8.25 -7.52
C ARG A 57 -7.80 7.88 -8.92
N GLN A 58 -6.49 7.74 -9.12
CA GLN A 58 -5.91 7.47 -10.45
C GLN A 58 -6.02 5.99 -10.85
N ARG A 59 -5.90 5.07 -9.89
CA ARG A 59 -5.75 3.64 -10.18
C ARG A 59 -6.90 2.77 -9.67
N ARG A 60 -7.98 3.38 -9.17
CA ARG A 60 -9.13 2.69 -8.56
C ARG A 60 -9.57 1.40 -9.28
N GLY A 61 -9.76 1.48 -10.59
CA GLY A 61 -10.29 0.37 -11.38
C GLY A 61 -9.30 -0.77 -11.65
N GLN A 62 -8.05 -0.59 -11.22
CA GLN A 62 -6.96 -1.55 -11.38
C GLN A 62 -6.43 -2.07 -10.04
N LEU A 63 -6.98 -1.56 -8.92
CA LEU A 63 -6.56 -1.94 -7.58
C LEU A 63 -7.26 -3.22 -7.12
N ASP A 64 -6.47 -4.13 -6.57
CA ASP A 64 -6.97 -5.30 -5.87
C ASP A 64 -7.29 -4.95 -4.39
N PHE A 65 -8.55 -4.64 -4.13
CA PHE A 65 -9.03 -4.30 -2.80
C PHE A 65 -9.07 -5.51 -1.84
N ASP A 66 -9.23 -6.72 -2.37
CA ASP A 66 -9.24 -7.95 -1.56
C ASP A 66 -7.83 -8.22 -1.04
N TYR A 67 -6.82 -8.05 -1.89
CA TYR A 67 -5.42 -8.07 -1.49
C TYR A 67 -5.09 -6.98 -0.46
N LEU A 68 -5.48 -5.73 -0.73
CA LEU A 68 -5.25 -4.62 0.22
C LEU A 68 -5.84 -4.89 1.60
N ALA A 69 -7.04 -5.47 1.66
CA ALA A 69 -7.69 -5.83 2.93
C ALA A 69 -6.95 -6.98 3.65
N ALA A 70 -6.53 -8.01 2.91
CA ALA A 70 -5.80 -9.15 3.48
C ALA A 70 -4.41 -8.74 3.98
N ALA A 71 -3.64 -8.05 3.14
CA ALA A 71 -2.30 -7.59 3.46
C ALA A 71 -2.32 -6.49 4.54
N GLY A 72 -3.32 -5.60 4.55
CA GLY A 72 -3.52 -4.60 5.59
C GLY A 72 -3.72 -5.20 6.99
N ARG A 73 -4.47 -6.31 7.09
CA ARG A 73 -4.60 -7.07 8.36
C ARG A 73 -3.27 -7.67 8.81
N GLY A 74 -2.51 -8.27 7.89
CA GLY A 74 -1.18 -8.83 8.18
C GLY A 74 -0.17 -7.75 8.60
N ALA A 75 -0.21 -6.60 7.94
CA ALA A 75 0.64 -5.46 8.25
C ALA A 75 0.29 -4.86 9.64
N GLY A 76 -0.99 -4.67 9.95
CA GLY A 76 -1.43 -4.20 11.27
C GLY A 76 -1.00 -5.12 12.41
N ALA A 77 -1.11 -6.44 12.20
CA ALA A 77 -0.62 -7.43 13.17
C ALA A 77 0.91 -7.39 13.36
N SER A 78 1.67 -7.19 12.28
CA SER A 78 3.14 -7.18 12.32
C SER A 78 3.74 -5.87 12.85
N VAL A 79 2.98 -4.76 12.73
CA VAL A 79 3.43 -3.41 13.11
C VAL A 79 2.85 -2.96 14.45
N GLY A 80 1.91 -3.71 15.03
CA GLY A 80 1.21 -3.34 16.27
C GLY A 80 0.23 -2.18 16.09
N THR A 81 -0.13 -1.85 14.84
CA THR A 81 -1.10 -0.80 14.51
C THR A 81 -2.47 -1.42 14.26
N ALA A 82 -3.31 -1.43 15.29
CA ALA A 82 -4.70 -1.93 15.21
C ALA A 82 -5.58 -1.19 14.16
N GLY A 83 -5.15 -0.04 13.64
CA GLY A 83 -5.96 0.83 12.77
C GLY A 83 -5.47 0.95 11.32
N VAL A 84 -4.92 -0.10 10.71
CA VAL A 84 -4.58 -0.11 9.26
C VAL A 84 -5.81 -0.49 8.40
N VAL A 85 -6.80 -1.15 9.02
CA VAL A 85 -7.98 -1.71 8.33
C VAL A 85 -9.09 -0.67 8.14
N ASP A 86 -9.28 0.22 9.13
CA ASP A 86 -10.37 1.21 9.13
C ASP A 86 -10.29 2.22 7.97
N PRO A 87 -9.13 2.79 7.60
CA PRO A 87 -9.06 3.78 6.53
C PRO A 87 -9.43 3.20 5.16
N LEU A 88 -9.04 1.95 4.89
CA LEU A 88 -9.33 1.30 3.60
C LEU A 88 -10.82 0.98 3.44
N ALA A 89 -11.47 0.51 4.50
CA ALA A 89 -12.91 0.24 4.51
C ALA A 89 -13.72 1.54 4.39
N GLU A 90 -13.31 2.61 5.07
CA GLU A 90 -13.96 3.92 5.00
C GLU A 90 -13.78 4.59 3.62
N LEU A 91 -12.59 4.47 3.02
CA LEU A 91 -12.29 4.97 1.67
C LEU A 91 -13.03 4.18 0.59
N ALA A 92 -13.21 2.86 0.76
CA ALA A 92 -14.04 2.04 -0.13
C ALA A 92 -15.54 2.34 0.02
N GLY A 93 -16.02 2.51 1.26
CA GLY A 93 -17.44 2.71 1.60
C GLY A 93 -18.02 4.06 1.19
N ARG A 94 -17.22 5.14 1.19
CA ARG A 94 -17.67 6.50 0.79
C ARG A 94 -17.97 6.67 -0.70
N THR A 95 -17.84 5.61 -1.51
CA THR A 95 -18.11 5.66 -2.96
C THR A 95 -19.28 4.77 -3.40
N ARG A 96 -20.24 4.52 -2.51
CA ARG A 96 -21.62 4.20 -2.91
C ARG A 96 -22.48 5.47 -2.78
N ARG A 97 -22.21 6.49 -3.59
CA ARG A 97 -23.17 7.56 -3.92
C ARG A 97 -22.81 8.18 -5.25
#